data_AF-A0A7S0WMC9-F1
#
_entry.id   AF-A0A7S0WMC9-F1
#
_cell.length_a   1.000
_cell.length_b   1.000
_cell.length_c   1.000
_cell.angle_alpha   90.00
_cell.angle_beta   90.00
_cell.angle_gamma   90.00
#
_symmetry.space_group_name_H-M   'P 1'
#
loop_
_entity.id
_entity.type
_entity.pdbx_description
1 polymer ?
#
loop_
_entity_poly.entity_id
_entity_poly.type
_entity_poly.pdbx_seq_one_letter_code
_entity_poly.pdbx_strand_id
1 'polypeptide(L)'
;TNPPAEGTQDAVAAAAQARADIMPSVGAVVATTNLNCTRYVARVFTQPPLTEHIDDMCWLFEQLLRAHQGAEDNAGRALPDVVLVFRDGVSEGQFSKVLEVELAGMKEACERVQPGYKPRITFATVQKRHNTRFFPLSDNDQAADYATNRRGKGSGNVRPGLVVDRDVCSPHVFDFFLNSHAGLQGTNRPAKYAVLHDDCGLGADTIALLSHWLCHTFCRCARSVSVAPPAYYAHHAAFRGRAWLRKVGYGGSESGGSEATVTSDSSVPGVWRMDALHPDLTNTMFFV
;
A
#
# COMPACT_ATOMS: atom_id res chain seq x y z
N THR A 1 -28.71 -36.06 14.32
CA THR A 1 -28.02 -34.76 14.15
C THR A 1 -26.60 -35.04 13.76
N ASN A 2 -26.27 -35.00 12.47
CA ASN A 2 -24.89 -35.16 12.01
C ASN A 2 -24.07 -33.95 12.50
N PRO A 3 -22.84 -34.14 13.02
CA PRO A 3 -21.97 -33.03 13.36
C PRO A 3 -21.58 -32.28 12.07
N PRO A 4 -21.32 -30.96 12.15
CA PRO A 4 -20.88 -30.20 10.98
C PRO A 4 -19.47 -30.64 10.57
N ALA A 5 -19.21 -30.57 9.28
CA ALA A 5 -18.00 -31.04 8.63
C ALA A 5 -16.75 -30.21 9.01
N GLU A 6 -16.03 -30.63 10.06
CA GLU A 6 -14.70 -30.09 10.39
C GLU A 6 -13.70 -30.33 9.25
N GLY A 7 -13.77 -31.48 8.56
CA GLY A 7 -12.85 -31.82 7.48
C GLY A 7 -12.95 -30.94 6.22
N THR A 8 -14.03 -30.18 6.03
CA THR A 8 -14.18 -29.31 4.85
C THR A 8 -13.48 -27.97 5.02
N GLN A 9 -13.41 -27.42 6.24
CA GLN A 9 -12.70 -26.17 6.49
C GLN A 9 -11.18 -26.34 6.42
N ASP A 10 -10.66 -27.45 6.96
CA ASP A 10 -9.23 -27.77 6.92
C ASP A 10 -8.75 -28.05 5.49
N ALA A 11 -9.57 -28.73 4.67
CA ALA A 11 -9.24 -28.96 3.27
C ALA A 11 -9.23 -27.66 2.44
N VAL A 12 -10.16 -26.73 2.71
CA VAL A 12 -10.18 -25.42 2.05
C VAL A 12 -8.98 -24.56 2.49
N ALA A 13 -8.62 -24.59 3.76
CA ALA A 13 -7.46 -23.89 4.29
C ALA A 13 -6.14 -24.46 3.71
N ALA A 14 -6.01 -25.78 3.65
CA ALA A 14 -4.85 -26.46 3.07
C ALA A 14 -4.73 -26.19 1.55
N ALA A 15 -5.84 -26.21 0.81
CA ALA A 15 -5.84 -25.86 -0.61
C ALA A 15 -5.52 -24.37 -0.85
N ALA A 16 -6.00 -23.47 0.03
CA ALA A 16 -5.65 -22.05 -0.03
C ALA A 16 -4.17 -21.82 0.27
N GLN A 17 -3.60 -22.54 1.24
CA GLN A 17 -2.18 -22.48 1.59
C GLN A 17 -1.30 -23.02 0.45
N ALA A 18 -1.59 -24.22 -0.07
CA ALA A 18 -0.87 -24.80 -1.20
C ALA A 18 -0.92 -23.90 -2.45
N ARG A 19 -2.04 -23.20 -2.66
CA ARG A 19 -2.18 -22.22 -3.74
C ARG A 19 -1.37 -20.95 -3.47
N ALA A 20 -1.25 -20.51 -2.21
CA ALA A 20 -0.42 -19.37 -1.83
C ALA A 20 1.08 -19.68 -2.01
N ASP A 21 1.50 -20.93 -1.80
CA ASP A 21 2.89 -21.37 -1.94
C ASP A 21 3.36 -21.42 -3.40
N ILE A 22 2.43 -21.49 -4.36
CA ILE A 22 2.74 -21.61 -5.80
C ILE A 22 2.47 -20.31 -6.56
N MET A 23 1.48 -19.51 -6.15
CA MET A 23 1.17 -18.27 -6.86
C MET A 23 2.19 -17.18 -6.55
N PRO A 24 2.69 -16.46 -7.57
CA PRO A 24 3.62 -15.38 -7.34
C PRO A 24 2.97 -14.27 -6.51
N SER A 25 3.79 -13.61 -5.68
CA SER A 25 3.40 -12.39 -5.01
C SER A 25 3.24 -11.28 -6.04
N VAL A 26 2.13 -10.55 -5.98
CA VAL A 26 1.85 -9.41 -6.87
C VAL A 26 1.95 -8.14 -6.05
N GLY A 27 2.85 -7.24 -6.45
CA GLY A 27 3.07 -5.96 -5.81
C GLY A 27 2.87 -4.81 -6.79
N ALA A 28 2.81 -3.60 -6.25
CA ALA A 28 2.85 -2.39 -7.05
C ALA A 28 3.52 -1.25 -6.28
N VAL A 29 4.23 -0.39 -7.00
CA VAL A 29 4.74 0.89 -6.50
C VAL A 29 4.05 2.00 -7.29
N VAL A 30 3.62 3.05 -6.60
CA VAL A 30 2.99 4.21 -7.23
C VAL A 30 3.75 5.48 -6.91
N ALA A 31 3.73 6.44 -7.82
CA ALA A 31 4.27 7.76 -7.60
C ALA A 31 3.29 8.82 -8.10
N THR A 32 3.26 9.96 -7.42
CA THR A 32 2.48 11.10 -7.90
C THR A 32 3.16 11.74 -9.10
N THR A 33 2.39 12.31 -10.01
CA THR A 33 2.88 13.02 -11.19
C THR A 33 2.54 14.52 -11.18
N ASN A 34 2.00 15.03 -10.06
CA ASN A 34 1.69 16.44 -9.90
C ASN A 34 1.86 16.90 -8.44
N LEU A 35 2.08 18.19 -8.23
CA LEU A 35 2.34 18.76 -6.90
C LEU A 35 1.16 18.62 -5.92
N ASN A 36 -0.06 18.54 -6.44
CA ASN A 36 -1.26 18.42 -5.61
C ASN A 36 -1.51 16.98 -5.12
N CYS A 37 -0.65 16.02 -5.48
CA CYS A 37 -0.78 14.62 -5.09
C CYS A 37 -2.15 14.02 -5.45
N THR A 38 -2.71 14.39 -6.61
CA THR A 38 -4.02 13.90 -7.10
C THR A 38 -3.90 12.96 -8.29
N ARG A 39 -2.81 13.01 -9.04
CA ARG A 39 -2.51 12.12 -10.17
C ARG A 39 -1.38 11.18 -9.79
N TYR A 40 -1.54 9.90 -10.12
CA TYR A 40 -0.56 8.86 -9.83
C TYR A 40 -0.34 7.96 -11.03
N VAL A 41 0.87 7.42 -11.14
CA VAL A 41 1.22 6.32 -12.04
C VAL A 41 1.64 5.13 -11.21
N ALA A 42 1.41 3.92 -11.73
CA ALA A 42 1.77 2.68 -11.06
C ALA A 42 2.79 1.89 -11.87
N ARG A 43 3.59 1.09 -11.18
CA ARG A 43 4.35 -0.02 -11.75
C ARG A 43 3.97 -1.28 -10.98
N VAL A 44 3.35 -2.22 -11.68
CA VAL A 44 2.92 -3.53 -11.14
C VAL A 44 3.96 -4.57 -11.48
N PHE A 45 4.24 -5.47 -10.56
CA PHE A 45 5.24 -6.52 -10.74
C PHE A 45 4.81 -7.79 -10.03
N THR A 46 5.39 -8.91 -10.45
CA THR A 46 5.34 -10.18 -9.73
C THR A 46 6.71 -10.56 -9.21
N GLN A 47 6.73 -11.21 -8.07
CA GLN A 47 7.95 -11.76 -7.46
C GLN A 47 7.66 -13.16 -6.89
N PRO A 48 8.68 -13.89 -6.42
CA PRO A 48 8.47 -15.22 -5.87
C PRO A 48 7.39 -15.25 -4.79
N PRO A 49 6.68 -16.38 -4.63
CA PRO A 49 5.64 -16.54 -3.61
C PRO A 49 6.16 -16.16 -2.23
N LEU A 50 5.31 -15.49 -1.44
CA LEU A 50 5.58 -15.12 -0.04
C LEU A 50 6.80 -14.21 0.18
N THR A 51 7.36 -13.62 -0.89
CA THR A 51 8.34 -12.53 -0.77
C THR A 51 7.63 -11.24 -0.37
N GLU A 52 8.00 -10.66 0.77
CA GLU A 52 7.41 -9.43 1.30
C GLU A 52 8.16 -8.17 0.90
N HIS A 53 9.50 -8.20 0.80
CA HIS A 53 10.28 -7.08 0.28
C HIS A 53 10.16 -6.98 -1.25
N ILE A 54 10.46 -5.82 -1.80
CA ILE A 54 10.40 -5.58 -3.25
C ILE A 54 11.80 -5.77 -3.84
N ASP A 55 12.02 -6.88 -4.55
CA ASP A 55 13.33 -7.24 -5.13
C ASP A 55 13.81 -6.22 -6.16
N ASP A 56 12.93 -5.81 -7.07
CA ASP A 56 13.26 -4.93 -8.21
C ASP A 56 13.03 -3.44 -7.92
N MET A 57 13.18 -3.02 -6.65
CA MET A 57 12.91 -1.64 -6.25
C MET A 57 13.71 -0.62 -7.08
N CYS A 58 14.96 -0.93 -7.45
CA CYS A 58 15.77 -0.04 -8.28
C CYS A 58 15.12 0.26 -9.64
N TRP A 59 14.70 -0.77 -10.35
CA TRP A 59 14.09 -0.58 -11.66
C TRP A 59 12.73 0.13 -11.53
N LEU A 60 11.91 -0.28 -10.56
CA LEU A 60 10.59 0.32 -10.32
C LEU A 60 10.69 1.81 -10.01
N PHE A 61 11.61 2.17 -9.12
CA PHE A 61 11.81 3.55 -8.69
C PHE A 61 12.36 4.43 -9.81
N GLU A 62 13.31 3.91 -10.61
CA GLU A 62 13.80 4.58 -11.81
C GLU A 62 12.66 4.89 -12.79
N GLN A 63 11.81 3.90 -13.09
CA GLN A 63 10.67 4.08 -14.00
C GLN A 63 9.68 5.13 -13.48
N LEU A 64 9.44 5.17 -12.17
CA LEU A 64 8.55 6.14 -11.55
C LEU A 64 9.13 7.55 -11.54
N LEU A 65 10.44 7.72 -11.30
CA LEU A 65 11.13 9.01 -11.40
C LEU A 65 11.06 9.56 -12.84
N ARG A 66 11.32 8.71 -13.84
CA ARG A 66 11.19 9.09 -15.26
C ARG A 66 9.76 9.47 -15.63
N ALA A 67 8.77 8.71 -15.16
CA ALA A 67 7.36 9.01 -15.38
C ALA A 67 6.93 10.31 -14.67
N HIS A 68 7.44 10.58 -13.48
CA HIS A 68 7.20 11.83 -12.77
C HIS A 68 7.78 13.02 -13.55
N GLN A 69 9.04 12.92 -13.99
CA GLN A 69 9.72 13.98 -14.74
C GLN A 69 9.08 14.23 -16.11
N GLY A 70 8.64 13.18 -16.79
CA GLY A 70 7.99 13.26 -18.10
C GLY A 70 6.51 13.65 -18.07
N ALA A 71 5.91 13.82 -16.89
CA ALA A 71 4.52 14.23 -16.77
C ALA A 71 4.32 15.69 -17.21
N GLU A 72 3.20 15.97 -17.87
CA GLU A 72 2.86 17.32 -18.36
C GLU A 72 2.89 18.38 -17.25
N ASP A 73 2.34 18.06 -16.07
CA ASP A 73 2.32 18.94 -14.90
C ASP A 73 3.73 19.27 -14.35
N ASN A 74 4.74 18.50 -14.79
CA ASN A 74 6.14 18.62 -14.40
C ASN A 74 7.07 18.99 -15.56
N ALA A 75 6.54 19.36 -16.72
CA ALA A 75 7.35 19.68 -17.89
C ALA A 75 8.37 20.79 -17.56
N GLY A 76 9.66 20.51 -17.82
CA GLY A 76 10.76 21.43 -17.55
C GLY A 76 11.15 21.55 -16.06
N ARG A 77 10.54 20.78 -15.15
CA ARG A 77 10.95 20.73 -13.75
C ARG A 77 12.15 19.80 -13.55
N ALA A 78 12.97 20.13 -12.54
CA ALA A 78 13.98 19.22 -12.04
C ALA A 78 13.34 18.02 -11.33
N LEU A 79 14.14 16.97 -11.13
CA LEU A 79 13.77 15.84 -10.27
C LEU A 79 13.52 16.32 -8.83
N PRO A 80 12.64 15.64 -8.07
CA PRO A 80 12.21 16.11 -6.76
C PRO A 80 13.32 16.03 -5.70
N ASP A 81 13.63 17.13 -5.00
CA ASP A 81 14.62 17.14 -3.91
C ASP A 81 14.22 16.31 -2.68
N VAL A 82 12.93 15.97 -2.57
CA VAL A 82 12.33 15.27 -1.44
C VAL A 82 11.43 14.15 -1.95
N VAL A 83 11.61 12.96 -1.39
CA VAL A 83 10.77 11.79 -1.67
C VAL A 83 10.20 11.25 -0.36
N LEU A 84 8.88 11.11 -0.32
CA LEU A 84 8.18 10.50 0.81
C LEU A 84 7.59 9.16 0.38
N VAL A 85 7.93 8.10 1.10
CA VAL A 85 7.50 6.74 0.79
C VAL A 85 6.53 6.26 1.85
N PHE A 86 5.38 5.77 1.41
CA PHE A 86 4.38 5.10 2.24
C PHE A 86 4.28 3.63 1.84
N ARG A 87 4.89 2.75 2.62
CA ARG A 87 5.00 1.31 2.35
C ARG A 87 3.95 0.51 3.12
N ASP A 88 2.91 0.04 2.44
CA ASP A 88 1.90 -0.87 3.02
C ASP A 88 2.36 -2.33 2.97
N GLY A 89 1.91 -3.18 3.90
CA GLY A 89 2.13 -4.63 3.85
C GLY A 89 3.49 -5.10 4.37
N VAL A 90 4.08 -4.41 5.36
CA VAL A 90 5.33 -4.86 6.00
C VAL A 90 5.07 -5.09 7.48
N SER A 91 5.49 -6.24 8.01
CA SER A 91 5.47 -6.54 9.44
C SER A 91 6.72 -5.98 10.15
N GLU A 92 6.64 -5.73 11.47
CA GLU A 92 7.76 -5.15 12.23
C GLU A 92 9.04 -5.99 12.13
N GLY A 93 8.92 -7.32 12.13
CA GLY A 93 10.06 -8.24 11.98
C GLY A 93 10.77 -8.15 10.63
N GLN A 94 10.22 -7.44 9.65
CA GLN A 94 10.77 -7.28 8.30
C GLN A 94 11.31 -5.87 8.02
N PHE A 95 11.19 -4.94 8.98
CA PHE A 95 11.61 -3.55 8.78
C PHE A 95 13.07 -3.43 8.34
N SER A 96 13.98 -4.14 9.01
CA SER A 96 15.40 -4.11 8.65
C SER A 96 15.66 -4.62 7.24
N LYS A 97 14.98 -5.71 6.84
CA LYS A 97 15.17 -6.30 5.51
C LYS A 97 14.63 -5.41 4.39
N VAL A 98 13.47 -4.79 4.64
CA VAL A 98 12.85 -3.83 3.71
C VAL A 98 13.75 -2.63 3.52
N LEU A 99 14.30 -2.05 4.58
CA LEU A 99 15.26 -0.95 4.45
C LEU A 99 16.52 -1.37 3.69
N GLU A 100 17.12 -2.51 4.04
CA GLU A 100 18.34 -3.00 3.38
C GLU A 100 18.17 -3.15 1.87
N VAL A 101 17.04 -3.71 1.42
CA VAL A 101 16.80 -3.99 0.00
C VAL A 101 16.16 -2.81 -0.72
N GLU A 102 15.04 -2.30 -0.23
CA GLU A 102 14.22 -1.32 -0.94
C GLU A 102 14.88 0.06 -0.93
N LEU A 103 15.36 0.54 0.22
CA LEU A 103 16.02 1.86 0.28
C LEU A 103 17.34 1.88 -0.49
N ALA A 104 18.10 0.78 -0.47
CA ALA A 104 19.30 0.66 -1.28
C ALA A 104 18.96 0.71 -2.78
N GLY A 105 17.95 -0.05 -3.21
CA GLY A 105 17.47 -0.02 -4.59
C GLY A 105 16.99 1.37 -5.04
N MET A 106 16.28 2.09 -4.17
CA MET A 106 15.88 3.48 -4.45
C MET A 106 17.08 4.42 -4.64
N LYS A 107 18.11 4.31 -3.78
CA LYS A 107 19.32 5.13 -3.89
C LYS A 107 20.09 4.83 -5.17
N GLU A 108 20.18 3.56 -5.55
CA GLU A 108 20.79 3.15 -6.82
C GLU A 108 20.02 3.69 -8.03
N ALA A 109 18.68 3.64 -7.99
CA ALA A 109 17.83 4.17 -9.03
C ALA A 109 18.01 5.69 -9.23
N CYS A 110 18.18 6.45 -8.14
CA CYS A 110 18.49 7.88 -8.23
C CYS A 110 19.77 8.13 -9.04
N GLU A 111 20.83 7.38 -8.76
CA GLU A 111 22.12 7.50 -9.48
C GLU A 111 22.00 7.11 -10.96
N ARG A 112 21.16 6.11 -11.29
CA ARG A 112 20.88 5.69 -12.67
C ARG A 112 20.07 6.71 -13.47
N VAL A 113 19.12 7.40 -12.83
CA VAL A 113 18.31 8.43 -13.48
C VAL A 113 19.17 9.63 -13.82
N GLN A 114 19.98 10.09 -12.86
CA GLN A 114 20.88 11.22 -13.02
C GLN A 114 22.10 11.04 -12.11
N PRO A 115 23.33 10.97 -12.66
CA PRO A 115 24.54 10.85 -11.85
C PRO A 115 24.64 11.94 -10.77
N GLY A 116 24.93 11.54 -9.54
CA GLY A 116 25.02 12.43 -8.37
C GLY A 116 23.67 12.91 -7.80
N TYR A 117 22.52 12.50 -8.35
CA TYR A 117 21.22 12.86 -7.80
C TYR A 117 20.94 12.10 -6.49
N LYS A 118 20.80 12.87 -5.41
CA LYS A 118 20.62 12.34 -4.05
C LYS A 118 19.49 13.09 -3.34
N PRO A 119 18.22 12.75 -3.61
CA PRO A 119 17.10 13.37 -2.92
C PRO A 119 17.08 12.95 -1.45
N ARG A 120 16.48 13.77 -0.59
CA ARG A 120 16.20 13.39 0.79
C ARG A 120 15.01 12.44 0.81
N ILE A 121 15.17 11.26 1.41
CA ILE A 121 14.14 10.24 1.47
C ILE A 121 13.62 10.11 2.90
N THR A 122 12.30 10.16 3.06
CA THR A 122 11.63 9.68 4.29
C THR A 122 10.81 8.44 3.95
N PHE A 123 11.10 7.34 4.63
CA PHE A 123 10.47 6.04 4.42
C PHE A 123 9.63 5.67 5.63
N ALA A 124 8.30 5.66 5.45
CA ALA A 124 7.35 5.25 6.47
C ALA A 124 6.56 4.02 6.02
N THR A 125 6.40 3.05 6.90
CA THR A 125 5.46 1.94 6.69
C THR A 125 4.06 2.34 7.12
N VAL A 126 3.05 1.70 6.53
CA VAL A 126 1.64 1.86 6.88
C VAL A 126 1.06 0.48 7.17
N GLN A 127 0.44 0.31 8.33
CA GLN A 127 -0.18 -0.93 8.75
C GLN A 127 -1.62 -0.67 9.13
N LYS A 128 -2.55 -1.13 8.28
CA LYS A 128 -3.99 -0.98 8.54
C LYS A 128 -4.60 -2.17 9.29
N ARG A 129 -4.00 -3.34 9.17
CA ARG A 129 -4.54 -4.61 9.68
C ARG A 129 -3.81 -4.99 10.98
N HIS A 130 -4.24 -4.40 12.09
CA HIS A 130 -3.77 -4.72 13.44
C HIS A 130 -4.95 -4.79 14.43
N ASN A 131 -4.65 -5.16 15.68
CA ASN A 131 -5.64 -5.38 16.73
C ASN A 131 -5.93 -4.15 17.61
N THR A 132 -5.09 -3.12 17.56
CA THR A 132 -5.30 -1.87 18.33
C THR A 132 -6.56 -1.11 17.89
N ARG A 133 -7.38 -0.67 18.87
CA ARG A 133 -8.56 0.18 18.69
C ARG A 133 -8.52 1.30 19.72
N PHE A 134 -9.05 2.48 19.35
CA PHE A 134 -9.21 3.60 20.28
C PHE A 134 -10.69 3.92 20.44
N PHE A 135 -11.05 4.29 21.67
CA PHE A 135 -12.40 4.64 22.07
C PHE A 135 -12.36 5.98 22.79
N PRO A 136 -13.34 6.86 22.58
CA PRO A 136 -13.50 8.03 23.44
C PRO A 136 -13.77 7.61 24.88
N LEU A 137 -13.30 8.39 25.85
CA LEU A 137 -13.42 8.05 27.27
C LEU A 137 -14.83 8.28 27.81
N SER A 138 -15.59 9.18 27.19
CA SER A 138 -16.96 9.51 27.58
C SER A 138 -17.73 10.15 26.42
N ASP A 139 -19.04 10.31 26.61
CA ASP A 139 -19.92 10.96 25.63
C ASP A 139 -19.63 12.46 25.43
N ASN A 140 -18.85 13.08 26.32
CA ASN A 140 -18.45 14.48 26.20
C ASN A 140 -16.99 14.65 25.78
N ASP A 141 -16.31 13.56 25.42
CA ASP A 141 -14.92 13.60 24.99
C ASP A 141 -14.78 14.36 23.66
N GLN A 142 -13.83 15.30 23.60
CA GLN A 142 -13.55 16.07 22.37
C GLN A 142 -13.05 15.17 21.23
N ALA A 143 -12.43 14.04 21.58
CA ALA A 143 -12.00 13.04 20.62
C ALA A 143 -13.18 12.23 20.03
N ALA A 144 -14.40 12.39 20.52
CA ALA A 144 -15.53 11.58 20.07
C ALA A 144 -16.25 12.13 18.82
N ASP A 145 -16.48 11.25 17.84
CA ASP A 145 -17.17 11.55 16.60
C ASP A 145 -18.70 11.53 16.76
N TYR A 146 -19.20 12.60 17.38
CA TYR A 146 -20.63 12.87 17.53
C TYR A 146 -21.22 13.74 16.42
N ALA A 147 -20.47 13.99 15.33
CA ALA A 147 -21.03 14.65 14.16
C ALA A 147 -22.29 13.90 13.73
N THR A 148 -23.45 14.56 13.85
CA THR A 148 -24.75 13.95 13.63
C THR A 148 -24.81 13.44 12.20
N ASN A 149 -24.81 12.12 12.02
CA ASN A 149 -25.23 11.55 10.75
C ASN A 149 -26.71 11.93 10.51
N ARG A 150 -27.25 11.68 9.30
CA ARG A 150 -28.66 11.97 8.97
C ARG A 150 -29.69 11.30 9.92
N ARG A 151 -29.24 10.41 10.84
CA ARG A 151 -30.05 9.68 11.82
C ARG A 151 -29.87 10.20 13.26
N GLY A 152 -29.15 11.31 13.47
CA GLY A 152 -29.05 11.97 14.77
C GLY A 152 -28.18 11.28 15.83
N LYS A 153 -27.39 10.26 15.45
CA LYS A 153 -26.42 9.61 16.36
C LYS A 153 -25.03 9.60 15.74
N GLY A 154 -24.02 10.02 16.49
CA GLY A 154 -22.61 9.87 16.13
C GLY A 154 -22.21 8.41 15.90
N SER A 155 -21.04 8.19 15.31
CA SER A 155 -20.54 6.84 15.06
C SER A 155 -20.10 6.11 16.33
N GLY A 156 -19.92 6.85 17.45
CA GLY A 156 -19.33 6.33 18.69
C GLY A 156 -17.84 6.03 18.58
N ASN A 157 -17.21 6.39 17.46
CA ASN A 157 -15.78 6.25 17.24
C ASN A 157 -15.04 7.52 17.64
N VAL A 158 -13.71 7.43 17.63
CA VAL A 158 -12.84 8.59 17.68
C VAL A 158 -12.94 9.43 16.39
N ARG A 159 -12.77 10.75 16.50
CA ARG A 159 -12.84 11.70 15.39
C ARG A 159 -11.75 11.43 14.35
N PRO A 160 -12.03 11.70 13.07
CA PRO A 160 -10.99 11.80 12.07
C PRO A 160 -9.93 12.83 12.51
N GLY A 161 -8.66 12.49 12.34
CA GLY A 161 -7.53 13.32 12.76
C GLY A 161 -6.92 12.95 14.12
N LEU A 162 -7.50 12.00 14.88
CA LEU A 162 -6.87 11.53 16.12
C LEU A 162 -5.50 10.90 15.79
N VAL A 163 -4.47 11.40 16.47
CA VAL A 163 -3.11 10.85 16.47
C VAL A 163 -2.78 10.33 17.87
N VAL A 164 -2.17 9.16 17.94
CA VAL A 164 -1.66 8.56 19.19
C VAL A 164 -0.21 8.11 18.93
N ASP A 165 0.74 8.77 19.58
CA ASP A 165 2.20 8.58 19.41
C ASP A 165 2.91 8.25 20.73
N ARG A 166 2.16 7.98 21.80
CA ARG A 166 2.66 7.70 23.15
C ARG A 166 2.06 6.43 23.73
N ASP A 167 2.74 5.89 24.74
CA ASP A 167 2.36 4.76 25.61
C ASP A 167 2.16 3.40 24.93
N VAL A 168 1.31 3.34 23.90
CA VAL A 168 1.00 2.13 23.11
C VAL A 168 1.87 1.98 21.86
N CYS A 169 2.76 2.94 21.65
CA CYS A 169 3.70 3.04 20.53
C CYS A 169 5.01 2.31 20.85
N SER A 170 5.79 1.98 19.83
CA SER A 170 7.06 1.28 20.01
C SER A 170 8.06 2.13 20.80
N PRO A 171 8.79 1.55 21.77
CA PRO A 171 9.86 2.26 22.47
C PRO A 171 11.14 2.38 21.63
N HIS A 172 11.23 1.67 20.50
CA HIS A 172 12.45 1.55 19.69
C HIS A 172 12.34 2.15 18.31
N VAL A 173 11.12 2.25 17.77
CA VAL A 173 10.86 2.77 16.42
C VAL A 173 9.94 3.96 16.58
N PHE A 174 10.20 5.04 15.85
CA PHE A 174 9.26 6.15 15.81
C PHE A 174 8.01 5.72 15.04
N ASP A 175 6.96 5.37 15.78
CA ASP A 175 5.66 5.02 15.24
C ASP A 175 4.53 5.84 15.87
N PHE A 176 3.41 5.92 15.16
CA PHE A 176 2.21 6.60 15.61
C PHE A 176 0.98 5.96 14.96
N PHE A 177 -0.16 6.03 15.64
CA PHE A 177 -1.45 5.67 15.07
C PHE A 177 -2.18 6.92 14.61
N LEU A 178 -2.82 6.85 13.46
CA LEU A 178 -3.66 7.91 12.91
C LEU A 178 -5.03 7.34 12.53
N ASN A 179 -6.09 7.86 13.15
CA ASN A 179 -7.46 7.65 12.69
C ASN A 179 -7.85 8.76 11.71
N SER A 180 -7.60 8.57 10.41
CA SER A 180 -7.85 9.62 9.41
C SER A 180 -9.29 9.70 8.88
N HIS A 181 -10.19 8.79 9.24
CA HIS A 181 -11.49 8.60 8.58
C HIS A 181 -12.64 8.54 9.58
N ALA A 182 -13.83 8.94 9.12
CA ALA A 182 -15.05 8.86 9.90
C ALA A 182 -15.60 7.43 9.92
N GLY A 183 -16.02 6.96 11.10
CA GLY A 183 -16.59 5.63 11.26
C GLY A 183 -17.99 5.54 10.68
N LEU A 184 -18.17 4.74 9.63
CA LEU A 184 -19.49 4.51 9.04
C LEU A 184 -20.27 3.42 9.78
N GLN A 185 -19.57 2.36 10.14
CA GLN A 185 -20.14 1.20 10.81
C GLN A 185 -19.04 0.49 11.60
N GLY A 186 -19.39 0.00 12.79
CA GLY A 186 -18.46 -0.69 13.67
C GLY A 186 -17.38 0.22 14.24
N THR A 187 -16.31 -0.40 14.72
CA THR A 187 -15.17 0.30 15.33
C THR A 187 -14.10 0.61 14.30
N ASN A 188 -13.65 1.86 14.28
CA ASN A 188 -12.55 2.30 13.45
C ASN A 188 -11.29 1.49 13.74
N ARG A 189 -10.56 1.18 12.68
CA ARG A 189 -9.17 0.73 12.78
C ARG A 189 -8.30 1.95 12.49
N PRO A 190 -7.63 2.58 13.45
CA PRO A 190 -6.57 3.55 13.14
C PRO A 190 -5.52 2.88 12.24
N ALA A 191 -4.80 3.63 11.41
CA ALA A 191 -3.63 3.08 10.71
C ALA A 191 -2.39 3.36 11.55
N LYS A 192 -1.53 2.36 11.73
CA LYS A 192 -0.22 2.51 12.36
C LYS A 192 0.80 2.91 11.30
N TYR A 193 1.53 3.98 11.54
CA TYR A 193 2.65 4.43 10.71
C TYR A 193 3.93 4.26 11.50
N ALA A 194 4.98 3.71 10.89
CA ALA A 194 6.29 3.62 11.50
C ALA A 194 7.35 4.19 10.56
N VAL A 195 8.08 5.20 11.02
CA VAL A 195 9.13 5.89 10.26
C VAL A 195 10.42 5.08 10.40
N LEU A 196 10.85 4.49 9.29
CA LEU A 196 11.99 3.59 9.26
C LEU A 196 13.29 4.32 8.85
N HIS A 197 13.18 5.36 8.03
CA HIS A 197 14.30 6.18 7.58
C HIS A 197 13.82 7.60 7.34
N ASP A 198 14.60 8.62 7.71
CA ASP A 198 14.21 10.02 7.54
C ASP A 198 15.41 10.96 7.33
N ASP A 199 15.72 11.24 6.06
CA ASP A 199 16.71 12.27 5.70
C ASP A 199 16.13 13.69 5.77
N CYS A 200 14.82 13.83 5.83
CA CYS A 200 14.16 15.13 5.84
C CYS A 200 14.11 15.75 7.23
N GLY A 201 14.24 14.94 8.28
CA GLY A 201 14.10 15.37 9.68
C GLY A 201 12.68 15.83 9.99
N LEU A 202 11.68 15.11 9.48
CA LEU A 202 10.27 15.40 9.74
C LEU A 202 9.98 15.14 11.23
N GLY A 203 9.61 16.18 11.96
CA GLY A 203 9.08 16.02 13.32
C GLY A 203 7.78 15.22 13.32
N ALA A 204 7.42 14.68 14.49
CA ALA A 204 6.25 13.82 14.64
C ALA A 204 4.95 14.48 14.16
N ASP A 205 4.74 15.73 14.55
CA ASP A 205 3.58 16.51 14.13
C ASP A 205 3.52 16.68 12.59
N THR A 206 4.67 16.92 11.96
CA THR A 206 4.75 17.16 10.51
C THR A 206 4.36 15.91 9.72
N ILE A 207 4.92 14.74 10.06
CA ILE A 207 4.61 13.52 9.34
C ILE A 207 3.17 13.04 9.61
N ALA A 208 2.67 13.19 10.84
CA ALA A 208 1.30 12.85 11.17
C ALA A 208 0.29 13.74 10.43
N LEU A 209 0.53 15.06 10.43
CA LEU A 209 -0.32 16.02 9.73
C LEU A 209 -0.30 15.81 8.22
N LEU A 210 0.88 15.59 7.64
CA LEU A 210 1.01 15.32 6.21
C LEU A 210 0.30 14.02 5.82
N SER A 211 0.49 12.96 6.60
CA SER A 211 -0.21 11.68 6.40
C SER A 211 -1.73 11.88 6.48
N HIS A 212 -2.20 12.71 7.40
CA HIS A 212 -3.61 13.04 7.52
C HIS A 212 -4.13 13.84 6.30
N TRP A 213 -3.45 14.89 5.86
CA TRP A 213 -3.84 15.67 4.69
C TRP A 213 -3.86 14.84 3.41
N LEU A 214 -2.88 13.96 3.23
CA LEU A 214 -2.87 13.04 2.11
C LEU A 214 -4.15 12.18 2.08
N CYS A 215 -4.70 11.73 3.22
CA CYS A 215 -5.96 10.98 3.26
C CYS A 215 -7.16 11.70 2.63
N HIS A 216 -7.09 13.01 2.38
CA HIS A 216 -8.12 13.79 1.70
C HIS A 216 -7.95 13.88 0.17
N THR A 217 -6.86 13.35 -0.41
CA THR A 217 -6.59 13.43 -1.86
C THR A 217 -7.03 12.18 -2.64
N PHE A 218 -7.76 11.27 -2.00
CA PHE A 218 -8.26 10.06 -2.66
C PHE A 218 -9.37 10.37 -3.67
N CYS A 219 -9.17 10.06 -4.93
CA CYS A 219 -10.02 10.53 -6.02
C CYS A 219 -11.36 9.80 -6.15
N ARG A 220 -11.52 8.61 -5.54
CA ARG A 220 -12.74 7.79 -5.69
C ARG A 220 -13.89 8.21 -4.77
N CYS A 221 -13.64 9.10 -3.79
CA CYS A 221 -14.70 9.58 -2.91
C CYS A 221 -14.41 10.98 -2.35
N ALA A 222 -15.47 11.74 -2.07
CA ALA A 222 -15.39 13.04 -1.40
C ALA A 222 -15.32 12.90 0.12
N ARG A 223 -14.46 11.99 0.62
CA ARG A 223 -14.30 11.69 2.05
C ARG A 223 -12.84 11.35 2.34
N SER A 224 -12.39 11.68 3.55
CA SER A 224 -11.09 11.19 4.01
C SER A 224 -11.08 9.66 4.12
N VAL A 225 -10.03 9.05 3.55
CA VAL A 225 -9.80 7.60 3.62
C VAL A 225 -8.93 7.23 4.81
N SER A 226 -8.83 5.92 5.06
CA SER A 226 -8.30 5.39 6.31
C SER A 226 -6.78 5.14 6.34
N VAL A 227 -6.11 5.36 5.21
CA VAL A 227 -4.66 5.26 4.97
C VAL A 227 -4.28 6.27 3.89
N ALA A 228 -3.02 6.72 3.87
CA ALA A 228 -2.54 7.66 2.85
C ALA A 228 -2.80 7.11 1.42
N PRO A 229 -3.32 7.91 0.47
CA PRO A 229 -3.69 7.45 -0.86
C PRO A 229 -2.58 6.79 -1.66
N PRO A 230 -1.28 7.16 -1.58
CA PRO A 230 -0.22 6.41 -2.25
C PRO A 230 -0.24 4.91 -1.89
N ALA A 231 -0.35 4.58 -0.61
CA ALA A 231 -0.48 3.19 -0.14
C ALA A 231 -1.79 2.54 -0.64
N TYR A 232 -2.90 3.29 -0.62
CA TYR A 232 -4.19 2.80 -1.11
C TYR A 232 -4.17 2.48 -2.61
N TYR A 233 -3.60 3.37 -3.42
CA TYR A 233 -3.46 3.20 -4.85
C TYR A 233 -2.52 2.07 -5.22
N ALA A 234 -1.42 1.87 -4.48
CA ALA A 234 -0.55 0.71 -4.63
C ALA A 234 -1.33 -0.61 -4.43
N HIS A 235 -2.16 -0.69 -3.39
CA HIS A 235 -3.02 -1.85 -3.18
C HIS A 235 -4.02 -2.05 -4.33
N HIS A 236 -4.66 -0.99 -4.85
CA HIS A 236 -5.55 -1.10 -6.02
C HIS A 236 -4.82 -1.56 -7.28
N ALA A 237 -3.62 -1.04 -7.54
CA ALA A 237 -2.81 -1.43 -8.68
C ALA A 237 -2.38 -2.91 -8.56
N ALA A 238 -1.92 -3.35 -7.39
CA ALA A 238 -1.58 -4.75 -7.13
C ALA A 238 -2.79 -5.69 -7.27
N PHE A 239 -3.97 -5.27 -6.78
CA PHE A 239 -5.21 -6.03 -6.92
C PHE A 239 -5.59 -6.19 -8.41
N ARG A 240 -5.47 -5.13 -9.20
CA ARG A 240 -5.72 -5.17 -10.64
C ARG A 240 -4.69 -6.04 -11.38
N GLY A 241 -3.42 -5.95 -10.99
CA GLY A 241 -2.35 -6.85 -11.44
C GLY A 241 -2.69 -8.33 -11.23
N ARG A 242 -3.16 -8.66 -10.02
CA ARG A 242 -3.60 -10.03 -9.69
C ARG A 242 -4.78 -10.48 -10.54
N ALA A 243 -5.71 -9.59 -10.86
CA ALA A 243 -6.83 -9.89 -11.75
C ALA A 243 -6.37 -10.19 -13.19
N TRP A 244 -5.36 -9.49 -13.70
CA TRP A 244 -4.75 -9.79 -15.00
C TRP A 244 -4.05 -11.14 -14.99
N LEU A 245 -3.24 -11.41 -13.97
CA LEU A 245 -2.52 -12.68 -13.83
C LEU A 245 -3.48 -13.88 -13.87
N ARG A 246 -4.65 -13.79 -13.21
CA ARG A 246 -5.70 -14.82 -13.28
C ARG A 246 -6.23 -15.06 -14.69
N LYS A 247 -6.41 -14.00 -15.48
CA LYS A 247 -6.91 -14.11 -16.87
C LYS A 247 -5.90 -14.72 -17.83
N VAL A 248 -4.61 -14.57 -17.56
CA VAL A 248 -3.50 -15.13 -18.37
C VAL A 248 -3.23 -16.61 -18.01
N GLY A 249 -4.06 -17.24 -17.18
CA GLY A 249 -3.98 -18.68 -16.89
C GLY A 249 -3.21 -19.05 -15.61
N TYR A 250 -2.71 -18.07 -14.86
CA TYR A 250 -2.07 -18.31 -13.54
C TYR A 250 -3.09 -18.50 -12.41
N GLY A 251 -4.38 -18.45 -12.71
CA GLY A 251 -5.45 -18.88 -11.82
C GLY A 251 -6.22 -20.00 -12.51
N GLY A 252 -6.17 -21.21 -11.94
CA GLY A 252 -7.03 -22.31 -12.37
C GLY A 252 -8.48 -21.85 -12.55
N SER A 253 -9.09 -22.33 -13.63
CA SER A 253 -10.47 -22.08 -14.03
C SER A 253 -11.46 -22.41 -12.91
N GLU A 254 -12.34 -21.47 -12.58
CA GLU A 254 -13.56 -21.72 -11.80
C GLU A 254 -14.77 -21.99 -12.73
N SER A 255 -14.52 -22.51 -13.93
CA SER A 255 -15.55 -22.90 -14.89
C SER A 255 -15.46 -24.40 -15.12
N GLY A 256 -16.46 -25.14 -14.64
CA GLY A 256 -16.48 -26.60 -14.67
C GLY A 256 -16.40 -27.20 -16.07
N GLY A 257 -15.83 -28.42 -16.11
CA GLY A 257 -16.06 -29.41 -17.16
C GLY A 257 -15.06 -29.40 -18.30
N SER A 258 -13.85 -29.92 -18.09
CA SER A 258 -13.12 -30.90 -18.93
C SER A 258 -11.64 -30.92 -18.53
N GLU A 259 -11.06 -32.12 -18.44
CA GLU A 259 -9.65 -32.36 -18.11
C GLU A 259 -8.73 -31.53 -19.01
N ALA A 260 -8.13 -30.49 -18.44
CA ALA A 260 -6.94 -29.89 -19.00
C ALA A 260 -5.74 -30.66 -18.44
N THR A 261 -5.17 -31.53 -19.28
CA THR A 261 -3.88 -32.17 -19.06
C THR A 261 -2.87 -31.10 -18.66
N VAL A 262 -2.35 -31.19 -17.44
CA VAL A 262 -1.24 -30.36 -16.97
C VAL A 262 -0.02 -30.75 -17.80
N THR A 263 0.22 -30.04 -18.90
CA THR A 263 1.51 -30.09 -19.57
C THR A 263 2.51 -29.45 -18.62
N SER A 264 3.43 -30.27 -18.11
CA SER A 264 4.53 -29.93 -17.21
C SER A 264 5.61 -29.08 -17.91
N ASP A 265 5.19 -28.08 -18.68
CA ASP A 265 6.05 -27.16 -19.41
C ASP A 265 5.49 -25.73 -19.30
N SER A 266 5.56 -25.20 -18.09
CA SER A 266 5.62 -23.76 -17.88
C SER A 266 6.66 -23.53 -16.79
N SER A 267 7.90 -23.34 -17.23
CA SER A 267 8.84 -22.54 -16.45
C SER A 267 8.05 -21.33 -15.93
N VAL A 268 8.10 -21.07 -14.62
CA VAL A 268 7.59 -19.83 -14.04
C VAL A 268 8.13 -18.72 -14.94
N PRO A 269 7.30 -17.97 -15.68
CA PRO A 269 7.80 -16.89 -16.50
C PRO A 269 8.49 -15.99 -15.50
N GLY A 270 9.79 -15.76 -15.75
CA GLY A 270 10.57 -14.86 -14.94
C GLY A 270 9.79 -13.57 -14.72
N VAL A 271 9.93 -12.99 -13.52
CA VAL A 271 9.42 -11.67 -13.10
C VAL A 271 8.52 -11.00 -14.15
N TRP A 272 7.20 -11.21 -14.08
CA TRP A 272 6.26 -10.47 -14.91
C TRP A 272 6.25 -9.01 -14.45
N ARG A 273 6.66 -8.12 -15.35
CA ARG A 273 6.67 -6.67 -15.13
C ARG A 273 5.59 -6.01 -15.97
N MET A 274 5.17 -4.82 -15.53
CA MET A 274 4.15 -3.99 -16.18
C MET A 274 4.44 -3.64 -17.65
N ASP A 275 5.64 -3.92 -18.15
CA ASP A 275 6.09 -3.73 -19.54
C ASP A 275 5.14 -4.37 -20.58
N ALA A 276 4.28 -5.30 -20.13
CA ALA A 276 3.24 -5.93 -20.92
C ALA A 276 1.92 -5.12 -21.06
N LEU A 277 1.78 -3.95 -20.43
CA LEU A 277 0.60 -3.09 -20.62
C LEU A 277 0.69 -2.27 -21.92
N HIS A 278 -0.48 -1.99 -22.49
CA HIS A 278 -0.58 -1.09 -23.65
C HIS A 278 0.04 0.28 -23.29
N PRO A 279 0.90 0.87 -24.15
CA PRO A 279 1.60 2.13 -23.87
C PRO A 279 0.69 3.26 -23.38
N ASP A 280 -0.51 3.35 -23.97
CA ASP A 280 -1.52 4.37 -23.61
C ASP A 280 -2.06 4.22 -22.17
N LEU A 281 -1.89 3.06 -21.54
CA LEU A 281 -2.31 2.81 -20.16
C LEU A 281 -1.18 3.05 -19.14
N THR A 282 0.07 2.93 -19.56
CA THR A 282 1.25 2.85 -18.67
C THR A 282 1.41 4.05 -17.73
N ASN A 283 1.02 5.25 -18.17
CA ASN A 283 1.09 6.48 -17.37
C ASN A 283 -0.30 7.04 -17.03
N THR A 284 -1.30 6.16 -16.96
CA THR A 284 -2.66 6.50 -16.52
C THR A 284 -2.97 5.92 -15.15
N MET A 285 -4.00 6.45 -14.48
CA MET A 285 -4.54 5.88 -13.25
C MET A 285 -5.47 4.68 -13.53
N PHE A 286 -4.99 3.69 -14.30
CA PHE A 286 -5.79 2.52 -14.72
C PHE A 286 -6.35 1.70 -13.54
N PHE A 287 -5.83 1.90 -12.33
CA PHE A 287 -6.19 1.17 -11.11
C PHE A 287 -7.27 1.86 -10.27
N VAL A 288 -7.74 3.04 -10.68
CA VAL A 288 -8.82 3.78 -10.01
C VAL A 288 -10.19 3.25 -10.42
#